data_AF-A0A7J6TSP2-F1
#
_entry.id   AF-A0A7J6TSP2-F1
#
_cell.length_a   1.000
_cell.length_b   1.000
_cell.length_c   1.000
_cell.angle_alpha   90.00
_cell.angle_beta   90.00
_cell.angle_gamma   90.00
#
_symmetry.space_group_name_H-M   'P 1'
#
loop_
_entity.id
_entity.type
_entity.pdbx_description
1 polymer ?
#
loop_
_entity_poly.entity_id
_entity_poly.type
_entity_poly.pdbx_seq_one_letter_code
_entity_poly.pdbx_strand_id
1 'polypeptide(L)'
;HKTKGREHPTLKEDIDEQRQQEEYDLFDDWFEMIVDFAVCVCFGAVYPLVIPLSLIHTLTEAYNDSFKLQRVIRGVVNTDEMQMQTTRTWIDTLEIISILGVVTNVCLLYVQFTHVPEGSVPVRNALWRCVVI
;
A
#
# COMPACT_ATOMS: atom_id res chain seq x y z
N HIS A 1 -34.99 -42.65 -11.09
CA HIS A 1 -34.01 -42.75 -9.97
C HIS A 1 -33.73 -41.33 -9.48
N LYS A 2 -34.33 -40.92 -8.35
CA LYS A 2 -34.00 -39.65 -7.69
C LYS A 2 -32.63 -39.81 -7.02
N THR A 3 -31.62 -39.10 -7.50
CA THR A 3 -30.35 -38.92 -6.79
C THR A 3 -30.66 -38.11 -5.53
N LYS A 4 -30.98 -38.81 -4.43
CA LYS A 4 -31.11 -38.21 -3.11
C LYS A 4 -29.70 -37.76 -2.72
N GLY A 5 -29.39 -36.50 -3.03
CA GLY A 5 -28.15 -35.84 -2.70
C GLY A 5 -27.87 -36.03 -1.21
N ARG A 6 -26.83 -36.80 -0.92
CA ARG A 6 -26.31 -36.98 0.43
C ARG A 6 -25.50 -35.73 0.72
N GLU A 7 -26.18 -34.64 1.09
CA GLU A 7 -25.50 -33.45 1.58
C GLU A 7 -24.78 -33.84 2.87
N HIS A 8 -23.45 -33.81 2.84
CA HIS A 8 -22.63 -34.00 4.02
C HIS A 8 -22.92 -32.84 4.99
N PRO A 9 -23.24 -33.11 6.27
CA PRO A 9 -23.60 -32.07 7.24
C PRO A 9 -22.54 -30.96 7.33
N THR A 10 -21.28 -31.30 7.11
CA THR A 10 -20.14 -30.38 7.07
C THR A 10 -20.25 -29.30 5.99
N LEU A 11 -20.81 -29.61 4.81
CA LEU A 11 -20.91 -28.63 3.71
C LEU A 11 -21.90 -27.51 4.03
N LYS A 12 -22.98 -27.83 4.77
CA LYS A 12 -23.96 -26.81 5.16
C LYS A 12 -23.38 -25.88 6.20
N GLU A 13 -22.65 -26.44 7.16
CA GLU A 13 -21.91 -25.70 8.17
C GLU A 13 -20.89 -24.76 7.50
N ASP A 14 -20.09 -25.25 6.54
CA ASP A 14 -19.13 -24.44 5.78
C ASP A 14 -19.80 -23.30 5.00
N ILE A 15 -20.97 -23.54 4.39
CA ILE A 15 -21.73 -22.51 3.65
C ILE A 15 -22.30 -21.46 4.59
N ASP A 16 -22.82 -21.88 5.74
CA ASP A 16 -23.38 -20.98 6.75
C ASP A 16 -22.27 -20.12 7.39
N GLU A 17 -21.09 -20.69 7.62
CA GLU A 17 -19.89 -19.96 8.06
C GLU A 17 -19.43 -18.94 7.02
N GLN A 18 -19.30 -19.33 5.75
CA GLN A 18 -18.94 -18.40 4.66
C GLN A 18 -19.96 -17.28 4.47
N ARG A 19 -21.24 -17.53 4.78
CA ARG A 19 -22.29 -16.52 4.71
C ARG A 19 -22.16 -15.45 5.79
N GLN A 20 -21.54 -15.78 6.93
CA GLN A 20 -21.29 -14.85 8.04
C GLN A 20 -19.99 -14.05 7.88
N GLN A 21 -19.10 -14.47 6.97
CA GLN A 21 -17.88 -13.74 6.66
C GLN A 21 -18.18 -12.41 5.96
N GLU A 22 -17.32 -11.43 6.20
CA GLU A 22 -17.40 -10.11 5.58
C GLU A 22 -17.06 -10.17 4.09
N GLU A 23 -17.62 -9.21 3.34
CA GLU A 23 -17.32 -9.03 1.93
C GLU A 23 -15.96 -8.33 1.77
N TYR A 24 -15.22 -8.72 0.74
CA TYR A 24 -13.90 -8.14 0.50
C TYR A 24 -14.03 -6.69 0.01
N ASP A 25 -13.41 -5.74 0.71
CA ASP A 25 -13.30 -4.36 0.24
C ASP A 25 -11.94 -4.10 -0.40
N LEU A 26 -11.95 -4.01 -1.74
CA LEU A 26 -10.74 -3.72 -2.50
C LEU A 26 -10.27 -2.27 -2.30
N PHE A 27 -11.17 -1.35 -1.95
CA PHE A 27 -10.84 0.07 -1.87
C PHE A 27 -9.88 0.36 -0.72
N ASP A 28 -10.18 -0.18 0.47
CA ASP A 28 -9.38 0.06 1.67
C ASP A 28 -7.95 -0.51 1.53
N ASP A 29 -7.80 -1.71 0.98
CA ASP A 29 -6.49 -2.33 0.73
C ASP A 29 -5.62 -1.49 -0.24
N TRP A 30 -6.22 -1.01 -1.34
CA TRP A 30 -5.52 -0.12 -2.27
C TRP A 30 -5.19 1.23 -1.64
N PHE A 31 -6.11 1.77 -0.83
CA PHE A 31 -5.90 3.05 -0.16
C PHE A 31 -4.74 3.00 0.83
N GLU A 32 -4.63 1.91 1.61
CA GLU A 32 -3.51 1.68 2.52
C GLU A 32 -2.17 1.69 1.78
N MET A 33 -2.07 0.94 0.67
CA MET A 33 -0.86 0.92 -0.16
C MET A 33 -0.50 2.30 -0.74
N ILE A 34 -1.50 3.08 -1.14
CA ILE A 34 -1.32 4.40 -1.74
C ILE A 34 -0.81 5.41 -0.70
N VAL A 35 -1.36 5.38 0.51
CA VAL A 35 -0.92 6.25 1.60
C VAL A 35 0.55 5.97 1.94
N ASP A 36 0.91 4.69 2.03
CA ASP A 36 2.29 4.27 2.27
C ASP A 36 3.26 4.73 1.19
N PHE A 37 2.86 4.58 -0.07
CA PHE A 37 3.62 5.08 -1.20
C PHE A 37 3.80 6.61 -1.13
N ALA A 38 2.73 7.35 -0.86
CA ALA A 38 2.76 8.80 -0.75
C ALA A 38 3.72 9.26 0.37
N VAL A 39 3.69 8.58 1.52
CA VAL A 39 4.60 8.86 2.64
C VAL A 39 6.07 8.63 2.23
N CYS A 40 6.36 7.53 1.52
CA CYS A 40 7.70 7.25 1.00
C CYS A 40 8.19 8.32 0.02
N VAL A 41 7.39 8.65 -1.00
CA VAL A 41 7.81 9.57 -2.06
C VAL A 41 7.91 11.01 -1.57
N CYS A 42 6.97 11.48 -0.75
CA CYS A 42 6.95 12.88 -0.29
C CYS A 42 7.96 13.16 0.83
N PHE A 43 8.19 12.20 1.74
CA PHE A 43 8.96 12.45 2.97
C PHE A 43 10.24 11.62 3.10
N GLY A 44 10.46 10.63 2.23
CA GLY A 44 11.64 9.76 2.28
C GLY A 44 12.97 10.52 2.20
N ALA A 45 13.03 11.65 1.49
CA ALA A 45 14.24 12.45 1.38
C ALA A 45 14.62 13.18 2.69
N VAL A 46 13.64 13.49 3.55
CA VAL A 46 13.87 14.18 4.83
C VAL A 46 14.05 13.18 5.98
N TYR A 47 13.32 12.06 5.93
CA TYR A 47 13.41 11.00 6.94
C TYR A 47 13.70 9.65 6.27
N PRO A 48 14.98 9.29 6.06
CA PRO A 48 15.35 8.09 5.31
C PRO A 48 14.92 6.79 5.99
N LEU A 49 14.59 6.82 7.30
CA LEU A 49 14.03 5.67 8.01
C LEU A 49 12.60 5.32 7.61
N VAL A 50 11.87 6.19 6.87
CA VAL A 50 10.55 5.83 6.31
C VAL A 50 10.67 4.61 5.42
N ILE A 51 11.65 4.58 4.51
CA ILE A 51 11.77 3.55 3.48
C ILE A 51 11.88 2.12 4.08
N PRO A 52 12.78 1.83 5.04
CA PRO A 52 12.84 0.50 5.64
C PRO A 52 11.61 0.18 6.49
N LEU A 53 10.98 1.17 7.14
CA LEU A 53 9.77 0.95 7.93
C LEU A 53 8.58 0.59 7.03
N SER A 54 8.39 1.32 5.92
CA SER A 54 7.38 1.00 4.92
C SER A 54 7.64 -0.33 4.25
N LEU A 55 8.90 -0.73 4.03
CA LEU A 55 9.21 -2.08 3.54
C LEU A 55 8.74 -3.17 4.51
N ILE A 56 8.97 -3.00 5.82
CA ILE A 56 8.48 -3.95 6.83
C ILE A 56 6.95 -3.97 6.85
N HIS A 57 6.33 -2.80 6.70
CA HIS A 57 4.88 -2.68 6.62
C HIS A 57 4.31 -3.47 5.43
N THR A 58 4.79 -3.20 4.22
CA THR A 58 4.35 -3.90 3.01
C THR A 58 4.57 -5.42 3.07
N LEU A 59 5.66 -5.89 3.69
CA LEU A 59 5.91 -7.33 3.87
C LEU A 59 4.93 -7.97 4.87
N THR A 60 4.63 -7.25 5.95
CA THR A 60 3.68 -7.70 6.97
C THR A 60 2.27 -7.74 6.38
N GLU A 61 1.91 -6.73 5.60
CA GLU A 61 0.58 -6.66 5.00
C GLU A 61 0.39 -7.69 3.89
N ALA A 62 1.40 -7.97 3.08
CA ALA A 62 1.34 -9.08 2.12
C ALA A 62 1.03 -10.44 2.78
N TYR A 63 1.53 -10.66 4.01
CA TYR A 63 1.19 -11.83 4.80
C TYR A 63 -0.23 -11.75 5.37
N ASN A 64 -0.61 -10.60 5.91
CA ASN A 64 -1.95 -10.37 6.47
C ASN A 64 -3.05 -10.51 5.41
N ASP A 65 -2.87 -9.97 4.21
CA ASP A 65 -3.84 -10.07 3.12
C ASP A 65 -3.99 -11.49 2.62
N SER A 66 -2.88 -12.22 2.50
CA SER A 66 -2.91 -13.65 2.17
C SER A 66 -3.70 -14.45 3.22
N PHE A 67 -3.57 -14.08 4.50
CA PHE A 67 -4.33 -14.70 5.58
C PHE A 67 -5.81 -14.29 5.57
N LYS A 68 -6.12 -13.00 5.39
CA LYS A 68 -7.48 -12.45 5.29
C LYS A 68 -8.26 -13.16 4.18
N LEU A 69 -7.67 -13.27 2.99
CA LEU A 69 -8.31 -13.91 1.82
C LEU A 69 -8.56 -15.41 2.01
N GLN A 70 -7.75 -16.11 2.81
CA GLN A 70 -7.89 -17.55 3.02
C GLN A 70 -8.85 -17.91 4.16
N ARG A 71 -8.98 -17.05 5.17
CA ARG A 71 -9.58 -17.44 6.46
C ARG A 71 -10.69 -16.53 6.95
N VAL A 72 -10.72 -15.27 6.52
CA VAL A 72 -11.57 -14.23 7.12
C VAL A 72 -12.66 -13.79 6.16
N ILE A 73 -12.32 -13.70 4.88
CA ILE A 73 -13.17 -13.06 3.87
C ILE A 73 -13.84 -14.11 2.99
N ARG A 74 -15.10 -13.86 2.64
CA ARG A 74 -15.83 -14.71 1.71
C ARG A 74 -15.23 -14.56 0.30
N GLY A 75 -14.96 -15.68 -0.38
CA GLY A 75 -14.40 -15.66 -1.73
C GLY A 75 -15.25 -14.83 -2.71
N VAL A 76 -14.64 -13.81 -3.31
CA VAL A 76 -15.31 -12.91 -4.26
C VAL A 76 -15.20 -13.45 -5.68
N VAL A 77 -16.33 -13.48 -6.39
CA VAL A 77 -16.38 -13.74 -7.83
C VAL A 77 -16.24 -12.41 -8.56
N ASN A 78 -15.00 -11.91 -8.66
CA ASN A 78 -14.73 -10.74 -9.48
C ASN A 78 -14.64 -11.16 -10.95
N THR A 79 -15.22 -10.35 -11.83
CA THR A 79 -14.97 -10.49 -13.27
C THR A 79 -13.62 -9.87 -13.61
N ASP A 80 -12.85 -10.51 -14.50
CA ASP A 80 -11.52 -10.04 -14.91
C ASP A 80 -11.55 -8.57 -15.38
N GLU A 81 -12.65 -8.14 -16.03
CA GLU A 81 -12.83 -6.78 -16.52
C GLU A 81 -12.91 -5.73 -15.40
N MET A 82 -13.64 -6.00 -14.31
CA MET A 82 -13.76 -5.05 -13.19
C MET A 82 -12.45 -4.89 -12.41
N GLN A 83 -11.67 -5.97 -12.28
CA GLN A 83 -10.36 -5.92 -11.63
C GLN A 83 -9.36 -5.08 -12.44
N MET A 84 -9.36 -5.23 -13.77
CA MET A 84 -8.49 -4.47 -14.67
C MET A 84 -8.76 -2.97 -14.62
N GLN A 85 -10.04 -2.57 -14.63
CA GLN A 85 -10.43 -1.15 -14.58
C GLN A 85 -10.05 -0.50 -13.24
N THR A 86 -10.29 -1.21 -12.13
CA THR A 86 -9.96 -0.73 -10.78
C THR A 86 -8.45 -0.57 -10.63
N THR A 87 -7.68 -1.58 -11.03
CA THR A 87 -6.20 -1.55 -10.99
C THR A 87 -5.64 -0.39 -11.81
N ARG A 88 -6.20 -0.12 -13.00
CA ARG A 88 -5.77 1.02 -13.83
C ARG A 88 -5.98 2.36 -13.13
N THR A 89 -7.14 2.56 -12.49
CA THR A 89 -7.45 3.82 -11.79
C THR A 89 -6.46 4.11 -10.66
N TRP A 90 -6.02 3.07 -9.95
CA TRP A 90 -5.03 3.20 -8.89
C TRP A 90 -3.62 3.48 -9.41
N ILE A 91 -3.23 2.88 -10.54
CA ILE A 91 -1.96 3.21 -11.21
C ILE A 91 -1.93 4.69 -11.61
N ASP A 92 -3.02 5.19 -12.20
CA ASP A 92 -3.12 6.62 -12.57
C ASP A 92 -3.03 7.53 -11.32
N THR A 93 -3.57 7.08 -10.18
CA THR A 93 -3.47 7.79 -8.89
C THR A 93 -2.03 7.82 -8.38
N LEU A 94 -1.30 6.71 -8.45
CA LEU A 94 0.11 6.63 -8.07
C LEU A 94 0.99 7.54 -8.94
N GLU A 95 0.68 7.71 -10.22
CA GLU A 95 1.36 8.65 -11.10
C GLU A 95 1.19 10.10 -10.62
N ILE A 96 -0.05 10.50 -10.30
CA ILE A 96 -0.33 11.84 -9.76
C ILE A 96 0.44 12.09 -8.47
N ILE A 97 0.44 11.12 -7.56
CA ILE A 97 1.17 11.21 -6.28
C ILE A 97 2.68 11.30 -6.52
N SER A 98 3.21 10.58 -7.50
CA SER A 98 4.63 10.65 -7.86
C SER A 98 5.03 12.06 -8.29
N ILE A 99 4.21 12.73 -9.10
CA ILE A 99 4.44 14.12 -9.53
C ILE A 99 4.40 15.06 -8.32
N LEU A 100 3.41 14.91 -7.43
CA LEU A 100 3.30 15.68 -6.19
C LEU A 100 4.50 15.47 -5.27
N GLY A 101 5.03 14.25 -5.25
CA GLY A 101 6.25 13.91 -4.52
C GLY A 101 7.46 14.68 -5.01
N VAL A 102 7.66 14.81 -6.32
CA VAL A 102 8.74 15.63 -6.89
C VAL A 102 8.59 17.10 -6.46
N VAL A 103 7.38 17.66 -6.57
CA VAL A 103 7.11 19.05 -6.16
C VAL A 103 7.42 19.24 -4.67
N THR A 104 6.97 18.32 -3.83
CA THR A 104 7.18 18.36 -2.37
C THR A 104 8.67 18.31 -2.03
N ASN A 105 9.43 17.42 -2.65
CA ASN A 105 10.87 17.32 -2.43
C ASN A 105 11.62 18.59 -2.88
N VAL A 106 11.26 19.17 -4.02
CA VAL A 106 11.84 20.44 -4.49
C VAL A 106 11.55 21.57 -3.49
N CYS A 107 10.32 21.67 -3.00
CA CYS A 107 9.95 22.65 -1.96
C CYS A 107 10.72 22.44 -0.66
N LEU A 108 10.85 21.20 -0.19
CA LEU A 108 11.59 20.87 1.03
C LEU A 108 13.08 21.22 0.92
N LEU A 109 13.70 20.94 -0.24
CA LEU A 109 15.08 21.35 -0.50
C LEU A 109 15.22 22.87 -0.49
N TYR A 110 14.31 23.60 -1.14
CA TYR A 110 14.35 25.06 -1.16
C TYR A 110 14.29 25.67 0.26
N VAL A 111 13.37 25.18 1.09
CA VAL A 111 13.26 25.62 2.49
C VAL A 111 14.54 25.29 3.27
N GLN A 112 15.12 24.11 3.05
CA GLN A 112 16.35 23.71 3.72
C GLN A 112 17.57 24.56 3.31
N PHE A 113 17.67 24.96 2.04
CA PHE A 113 18.79 25.78 1.55
C PHE A 113 18.67 27.25 1.96
N THR A 114 17.46 27.79 2.07
CA THR A 114 17.22 29.20 2.45
C THR A 114 17.48 29.48 3.93
N HIS A 115 17.34 28.48 4.81
CA HIS A 115 17.55 28.64 6.25
C HIS A 115 19.00 28.47 6.71
N VAL A 116 19.95 28.23 5.79
CA VAL A 116 21.37 28.03 6.10
C VAL A 116 22.12 29.37 6.13
N PRO A 117 22.73 29.78 7.26
CA PRO A 117 23.62 30.93 7.29
C PRO A 117 24.89 30.65 6.47
N GLU A 118 25.28 31.63 5.64
CA GLU A 118 26.32 31.57 4.58
C GLU A 118 27.69 31.01 5.00
N GLY A 119 27.99 30.90 6.31
CA GLY A 119 29.29 30.46 6.84
C GLY A 119 29.48 28.96 7.13
N SER A 120 28.48 28.09 6.94
CA SER A 120 28.49 26.68 7.43
C SER A 120 28.62 25.58 6.36
N VAL A 121 28.98 25.96 5.13
CA VAL A 121 28.94 25.12 3.93
C VAL A 121 29.91 23.91 3.83
N PRO A 122 31.07 23.80 4.50
CA PRO A 122 31.96 22.65 4.23
C PRO A 122 31.53 21.33 4.91
N VAL A 123 30.85 21.37 6.06
CA VAL A 123 30.51 20.15 6.84
C VAL A 123 29.23 19.46 6.33
N ARG A 124 28.27 20.23 5.80
CA ARG A 124 27.00 19.70 5.30
C ARG A 124 27.17 18.83 4.05
N ASN A 125 28.15 19.14 3.20
CA ASN A 125 28.44 18.37 1.97
C ASN A 125 28.93 16.93 2.25
N ALA A 126 29.50 16.65 3.44
CA ALA A 126 29.92 15.31 3.81
C ALA A 126 28.74 14.44 4.27
N LEU A 127 27.85 14.99 5.10
CA LEU A 127 26.67 14.29 5.62
C LEU A 127 25.61 14.05 4.54
N TRP A 128 25.37 15.02 3.65
CA TRP A 128 24.41 14.85 2.55
C TRP A 128 24.87 13.79 1.53
N ARG A 129 26.18 13.65 1.31
CA ARG A 129 26.75 12.59 0.46
C ARG A 129 26.63 11.19 1.07
N CYS A 130 26.39 11.06 2.37
CA CYS A 130 26.19 9.76 3.02
C CYS A 130 24.71 9.35 3.09
N VAL A 131 23.78 10.31 2.97
CA VAL A 131 22.34 10.06 3.10
C VAL A 131 21.65 9.94 1.74
N VAL A 132 22.23 10.49 0.67
CA VAL A 132 21.65 10.47 -0.70
C VAL A 132 22.54 9.69 -1.69
N ILE A 133 23.15 8.59 -1.23
CA ILE A 133 23.69 7.53 -2.11
C ILE A 133 22.73 6.36 -2.10
#